data_AF-G9PMV0-F1
#
_entry.id   AF-G9PMV0-F1
#
_cell.length_a   1.000
_cell.length_b   1.000
_cell.length_c   1.000
_cell.angle_alpha   90.00
_cell.angle_beta   90.00
_cell.angle_gamma   90.00
#
_symmetry.space_group_name_H-M   'P 1'
#
loop_
_entity.id
_entity.type
_entity.pdbx_description
1 polymer ?
#
loop_
_entity_poly.entity_id
_entity_poly.type
_entity_poly.pdbx_seq_one_letter_code
_entity_poly.pdbx_strand_id
1 'polypeptide(L)'
;MGQDVSGMDRQTLIALVSQRAASASLTLNVKGTSTTVPISQIARVDAQATAEAAVSGAGSPMAHLRGIVRKREVTVRYTIDEEARAALVSQLSSTLHDHAVEPTVAWDEDGGGFTASPGRSGDGIDPDDLDSALDAAVRKLSDHTAPLSIRRTEPTVSAEEASEVARSATALLDAELSVTVDAAAHTATRAQKASWIDFPIKEDRIVPMVSQDRVKAWVSSLTAEAERSPVNAINDVDSSGTVLQLARPGKAGRRAGNIEEVTAALAQGLGQGRSLGQEISWNEVPHSTENRVVPSGPERFAYQAKEGEKWIDVNLTDSTLTAYEGQKVVYGPILINHGGVGHETVTGTYKIYLRHRAQDMGCTPEWPYCERGVPWVSYWHKSYALHGAPWVKEFGIGTDESSHGCINIPVADAQAIWQWSEIGTTVVTHY
;
A
#
# COMPACT_ATOMS: atom_id res chain seq x y z
N MET A 1 -2.78 -55.55 -4.19
CA MET A 1 -3.76 -55.53 -5.30
C MET A 1 -4.65 -56.78 -5.42
N GLY A 2 -4.25 -57.97 -4.93
CA GLY A 2 -5.14 -59.15 -4.86
C GLY A 2 -5.64 -59.70 -6.21
N GLN A 3 -5.18 -59.15 -7.32
CA GLN A 3 -5.56 -59.48 -8.68
C GLN A 3 -4.44 -60.24 -9.36
N ASP A 4 -4.81 -61.28 -10.10
CA ASP A 4 -3.88 -61.99 -10.96
C ASP A 4 -3.53 -61.13 -12.17
N VAL A 5 -2.25 -60.90 -12.38
CA VAL A 5 -1.69 -60.13 -13.48
C VAL A 5 -0.86 -61.00 -14.43
N SER A 6 -0.97 -62.32 -14.28
CA SER A 6 -0.30 -63.30 -15.13
C SER A 6 -0.65 -63.08 -16.61
N GLY A 7 0.36 -62.89 -17.45
CA GLY A 7 0.20 -62.70 -18.90
C GLY A 7 -0.01 -61.25 -19.37
N MET A 8 -0.03 -60.26 -18.46
CA MET A 8 -0.07 -58.85 -18.84
C MET A 8 1.31 -58.35 -19.28
N ASP A 9 1.35 -57.57 -20.37
CA ASP A 9 2.58 -56.88 -20.76
C ASP A 9 2.86 -55.65 -19.87
N ARG A 10 4.06 -55.08 -20.02
CA ARG A 10 4.50 -53.95 -19.20
C ARG A 10 3.59 -52.72 -19.34
N GLN A 11 3.11 -52.41 -20.54
CA GLN A 11 2.28 -51.23 -20.77
C GLN A 11 0.89 -51.39 -20.15
N THR A 12 0.31 -52.59 -20.25
CA THR A 12 -0.96 -52.94 -19.64
C THR A 12 -0.88 -52.88 -18.11
N LEU A 13 0.23 -53.35 -17.52
CA LEU A 13 0.48 -53.24 -16.08
C LEU A 13 0.63 -51.79 -15.61
N ILE A 14 1.36 -50.95 -16.35
CA ILE A 14 1.50 -49.52 -16.02
C ILE A 14 0.14 -48.84 -16.08
N ALA A 15 -0.64 -49.07 -17.15
CA ALA A 15 -1.97 -48.49 -17.29
C ALA A 15 -2.91 -48.94 -16.17
N LEU A 16 -2.87 -50.22 -15.79
CA LEU A 16 -3.68 -50.76 -14.68
C LEU A 16 -3.31 -50.12 -13.34
N VAL A 17 -2.02 -50.00 -13.01
CA VAL A 17 -1.54 -49.37 -11.77
C VAL A 17 -1.91 -47.90 -11.73
N SER A 18 -1.70 -47.17 -12.83
CA SER A 18 -2.06 -45.74 -12.94
C SER A 18 -3.58 -45.52 -12.80
N GLN A 19 -4.39 -46.33 -13.48
CA GLN A 19 -5.84 -46.25 -13.40
C GLN A 19 -6.33 -46.50 -11.96
N ARG A 20 -5.79 -47.54 -11.30
CA ARG A 20 -6.13 -47.89 -9.92
C ARG A 20 -5.70 -46.82 -8.94
N ALA A 21 -4.50 -46.25 -9.09
CA ALA A 21 -4.02 -45.16 -8.26
C ALA A 21 -4.89 -43.89 -8.41
N ALA A 22 -5.39 -43.62 -9.63
CA ALA A 22 -6.28 -42.49 -9.90
C ALA A 22 -7.72 -42.71 -9.38
N SER A 23 -8.20 -43.95 -9.33
CA SER A 23 -9.56 -44.27 -8.87
C SER A 23 -9.68 -44.59 -7.39
N ALA A 24 -8.58 -44.95 -6.72
CA ALA A 24 -8.60 -45.39 -5.34
C ALA A 24 -8.74 -44.21 -4.36
N SER A 25 -9.58 -44.40 -3.35
CA SER A 25 -9.82 -43.43 -2.29
C SER A 25 -9.49 -44.01 -0.91
N LEU A 26 -9.10 -43.13 0.01
CA LEU A 26 -8.94 -43.46 1.42
C LEU A 26 -10.07 -42.77 2.19
N THR A 27 -10.88 -43.57 2.89
CA THR A 27 -11.91 -43.10 3.80
C THR A 27 -11.42 -43.25 5.24
N LEU A 28 -11.23 -42.13 5.91
CA LEU A 28 -10.77 -42.05 7.29
C LEU A 28 -11.95 -41.80 8.21
N ASN A 29 -12.10 -42.67 9.22
CA ASN A 29 -13.20 -42.58 10.17
C ASN A 29 -12.71 -42.10 11.53
N VAL A 30 -13.17 -40.92 11.94
CA VAL A 30 -12.85 -40.30 13.24
C VAL A 30 -14.15 -40.10 14.01
N LYS A 31 -14.34 -40.79 15.15
CA LYS A 31 -15.55 -40.68 16.02
C LYS A 31 -16.91 -40.69 15.26
N GLY A 32 -17.01 -41.46 14.16
CA GLY A 32 -18.24 -41.60 13.38
C GLY A 32 -18.39 -40.64 12.20
N THR A 33 -17.45 -39.70 12.02
CA THR A 33 -17.35 -38.85 10.83
C THR A 33 -16.36 -39.45 9.84
N SER A 34 -16.82 -39.68 8.61
CA SER A 34 -16.01 -40.20 7.51
C SER A 34 -15.52 -39.07 6.62
N THR A 35 -14.21 -38.98 6.41
CA THR A 35 -13.61 -38.08 5.40
C THR A 35 -12.98 -38.93 4.31
N THR A 36 -13.41 -38.74 3.07
CA THR A 36 -12.89 -39.49 1.91
C THR A 36 -11.99 -38.58 1.08
N VAL A 37 -10.78 -39.05 0.81
CA VAL A 37 -9.76 -38.35 0.03
C VAL A 37 -9.19 -39.26 -1.06
N PRO A 38 -9.06 -38.78 -2.31
CA PRO A 38 -8.38 -39.53 -3.37
C PRO A 38 -6.91 -39.78 -3.01
N ILE A 39 -6.41 -41.00 -3.25
CA ILE A 39 -4.99 -41.32 -2.97
C ILE A 39 -4.07 -40.39 -3.78
N SER A 40 -4.46 -40.01 -4.99
CA SER A 40 -3.71 -39.11 -5.87
C SER A 40 -3.48 -37.70 -5.31
N GLN A 41 -4.22 -37.29 -4.27
CA GLN A 41 -4.02 -35.99 -3.61
C GLN A 41 -2.94 -36.03 -2.53
N ILE A 42 -2.61 -37.21 -1.99
CA ILE A 42 -1.75 -37.36 -0.79
C ILE A 42 -0.51 -38.20 -1.07
N ALA A 43 -0.54 -39.05 -2.10
CA ALA A 43 0.59 -39.88 -2.49
C ALA A 43 0.73 -39.97 -4.01
N ARG A 44 1.99 -39.95 -4.46
CA ARG A 44 2.36 -40.16 -5.85
C ARG A 44 2.84 -41.59 -6.05
N VAL A 45 2.08 -42.38 -6.80
CA VAL A 45 2.41 -43.77 -7.12
C VAL A 45 3.31 -43.83 -8.35
N ASP A 46 4.45 -44.51 -8.25
CA ASP A 46 5.34 -44.78 -9.38
C ASP A 46 4.88 -46.06 -10.09
N ALA A 47 3.95 -45.90 -11.03
CA ALA A 47 3.39 -46.99 -11.80
C ALA A 47 4.43 -47.70 -12.67
N GLN A 48 5.45 -46.98 -13.16
CA GLN A 48 6.48 -47.54 -14.00
C GLN A 48 7.42 -48.45 -13.19
N ALA A 49 7.97 -47.96 -12.09
CA ALA A 49 8.84 -48.75 -11.24
C ALA A 49 8.10 -49.92 -10.57
N THR A 50 6.81 -49.75 -10.26
CA THR A 50 5.95 -50.83 -9.75
C THR A 50 5.73 -51.92 -10.80
N ALA A 51 5.44 -51.55 -12.05
CA ALA A 51 5.26 -52.51 -13.15
C ALA A 51 6.59 -53.21 -13.54
N GLU A 52 7.72 -52.49 -13.51
CA GLU A 52 9.04 -53.08 -13.74
C GLU A 52 9.42 -54.09 -12.64
N ALA A 53 9.12 -53.80 -11.38
CA ALA A 53 9.29 -54.72 -10.27
C ALA A 53 8.39 -55.98 -10.41
N ALA A 54 7.22 -55.83 -11.04
CA ALA A 54 6.31 -56.94 -11.32
C ALA A 54 6.80 -57.85 -12.46
N VAL A 55 7.41 -57.28 -13.50
CA VAL A 55 7.86 -58.02 -14.70
C VAL A 55 9.30 -58.55 -14.55
N SER A 56 10.13 -57.98 -13.66
CA SER A 56 11.51 -58.41 -13.39
C SER A 56 11.57 -59.79 -12.72
N GLY A 57 11.63 -60.83 -13.56
CA GLY A 57 11.66 -62.24 -13.17
C GLY A 57 10.93 -63.18 -14.14
N ALA A 58 10.16 -62.63 -15.08
CA ALA A 58 9.39 -63.40 -16.07
C ALA A 58 10.22 -63.88 -17.29
N GLY A 59 11.52 -63.62 -17.34
CA GLY A 59 12.35 -63.85 -18.54
C GLY A 59 13.07 -65.20 -18.64
N SER A 60 12.89 -66.13 -17.69
CA SER A 60 13.55 -67.46 -17.72
C SER A 60 12.52 -68.57 -17.97
N PRO A 61 12.72 -69.46 -18.98
CA PRO A 61 11.84 -70.59 -19.24
C PRO A 61 11.64 -71.50 -18.00
N MET A 62 12.66 -71.57 -17.11
CA MET A 62 12.60 -72.35 -15.88
C MET A 62 11.77 -71.67 -14.77
N ALA A 63 11.57 -70.35 -14.84
CA ALA A 63 10.74 -69.59 -13.91
C ALA A 63 9.25 -69.73 -14.21
N HIS A 64 8.86 -69.92 -15.48
CA HIS A 64 7.46 -70.18 -15.86
C HIS A 64 6.92 -71.50 -15.30
N LEU A 65 7.76 -72.54 -15.18
CA LEU A 65 7.36 -73.84 -14.61
C LEU A 65 7.27 -73.82 -13.07
N ARG A 66 8.00 -72.93 -12.38
CA ARG A 66 7.96 -72.76 -10.92
C ARG A 66 7.02 -71.65 -10.43
N GLY A 67 6.65 -70.72 -11.31
CA GLY A 67 5.73 -69.61 -11.00
C GLY A 67 4.29 -70.06 -10.74
N ILE A 68 3.91 -71.25 -11.19
CA ILE A 68 2.55 -71.82 -11.02
C ILE A 68 2.25 -72.18 -9.54
N VAL A 69 3.27 -72.27 -8.67
CA VAL A 69 3.11 -72.76 -7.28
C VAL A 69 3.41 -71.69 -6.21
N ARG A 70 4.03 -70.55 -6.56
CA ARG A 70 4.35 -69.48 -5.59
C ARG A 70 3.78 -68.13 -6.03
N LYS A 71 2.86 -67.59 -5.22
CA LYS A 71 2.40 -66.21 -5.32
C LYS A 71 3.58 -65.27 -5.05
N ARG A 72 3.93 -64.42 -6.03
CA ARG A 72 4.89 -63.33 -5.85
C ARG A 72 4.11 -62.06 -5.60
N GLU A 73 4.30 -61.49 -4.42
CA GLU A 73 3.73 -60.19 -4.07
C GLU A 73 4.68 -59.09 -4.55
N VAL A 74 4.13 -58.11 -5.26
CA VAL A 74 4.88 -56.94 -5.73
C VAL A 74 4.41 -55.75 -4.93
N THR A 75 5.35 -55.09 -4.24
CA THR A 75 5.06 -53.90 -3.46
C THR A 75 4.95 -52.68 -4.38
N VAL A 76 3.89 -51.90 -4.20
CA VAL A 76 3.70 -50.62 -4.89
C VAL A 76 4.74 -49.63 -4.41
N ARG A 77 5.41 -48.94 -5.34
CA ARG A 77 6.34 -47.85 -5.02
C ARG A 77 5.61 -46.52 -5.05
N TYR A 78 5.82 -45.70 -4.03
CA TYR A 78 5.15 -44.42 -3.90
C TYR A 78 5.97 -43.43 -3.05
N THR A 79 5.58 -42.16 -3.12
CA THR A 79 6.09 -41.08 -2.27
C THR A 79 4.89 -40.32 -1.70
N ILE A 80 4.93 -39.98 -0.41
CA ILE A 80 3.88 -39.19 0.24
C ILE A 80 4.17 -37.71 0.02
N ASP A 81 3.14 -36.92 -0.23
CA ASP A 81 3.21 -35.46 -0.27
C ASP A 81 3.01 -34.92 1.16
N GLU A 82 4.07 -34.38 1.75
CA GLU A 82 4.07 -33.91 3.14
C GLU A 82 3.16 -32.69 3.36
N GLU A 83 3.04 -31.79 2.38
CA GLU A 83 2.15 -30.62 2.46
C GLU A 83 0.69 -31.06 2.40
N ALA A 84 0.35 -31.96 1.47
CA ALA A 84 -0.99 -32.51 1.35
C ALA A 84 -1.37 -33.36 2.58
N ARG A 85 -0.42 -34.10 3.16
CA ARG A 85 -0.59 -34.83 4.42
C ARG A 85 -0.87 -33.88 5.57
N ALA A 86 -0.10 -32.80 5.72
CA ALA A 86 -0.33 -31.79 6.75
C ALA A 86 -1.70 -31.10 6.59
N ALA A 87 -2.10 -30.78 5.35
CA ALA A 87 -3.43 -30.23 5.06
C ALA A 87 -4.56 -31.21 5.44
N LEU A 88 -4.39 -32.50 5.16
CA LEU A 88 -5.34 -33.54 5.57
C LEU A 88 -5.44 -33.66 7.10
N VAL A 89 -4.31 -33.63 7.81
CA VAL A 89 -4.30 -33.61 9.28
C VAL A 89 -5.04 -32.38 9.80
N SER A 90 -4.80 -31.20 9.24
CA SER A 90 -5.51 -29.98 9.61
C SER A 90 -7.02 -30.08 9.34
N GLN A 91 -7.42 -30.67 8.21
CA GLN A 91 -8.82 -30.89 7.87
C GLN A 91 -9.49 -31.85 8.86
N LEU A 92 -8.86 -32.98 9.17
CA LEU A 92 -9.38 -33.95 10.14
C LEU A 92 -9.45 -33.35 11.55
N SER A 93 -8.40 -32.65 11.99
CA SER A 93 -8.36 -31.99 13.30
C SER A 93 -9.44 -30.91 13.44
N SER A 94 -9.82 -30.22 12.36
CA SER A 94 -10.93 -29.25 12.39
C SER A 94 -12.30 -29.87 12.70
N THR A 95 -12.45 -31.18 12.50
CA THR A 95 -13.68 -31.91 12.84
C THR A 95 -13.72 -32.34 14.32
N LEU A 96 -12.61 -32.19 15.05
CA LEU A 96 -12.51 -32.50 16.47
C LEU A 96 -13.02 -31.33 17.32
N HIS A 97 -13.84 -31.64 18.32
CA HIS A 97 -14.46 -30.63 19.18
C HIS A 97 -13.46 -29.95 20.14
N ASP A 98 -12.48 -30.68 20.65
CA ASP A 98 -11.46 -30.19 21.59
C ASP A 98 -10.06 -30.26 20.97
N HIS A 99 -9.82 -29.66 19.81
CA HIS A 99 -8.51 -29.71 19.15
C HIS A 99 -7.43 -28.93 19.94
N ALA A 100 -6.17 -29.31 19.75
CA ALA A 100 -5.04 -28.60 20.33
C ALA A 100 -4.94 -27.17 19.74
N VAL A 101 -4.69 -26.19 20.60
CA VAL A 101 -4.58 -24.78 20.24
C VAL A 101 -3.15 -24.33 20.51
N GLU A 102 -2.51 -23.77 19.51
CA GLU A 102 -1.15 -23.22 19.62
C GLU A 102 -1.11 -21.95 20.50
N PRO A 103 0.01 -21.69 21.20
CA PRO A 103 0.17 -20.43 21.91
C PRO A 103 0.19 -19.25 20.93
N THR A 104 -0.24 -18.09 21.41
CA THR A 104 -0.28 -16.86 20.62
C THR A 104 0.47 -15.74 21.34
N VAL A 105 1.04 -14.83 20.56
CA VAL A 105 1.64 -13.60 21.08
C VAL A 105 0.82 -12.44 20.55
N ALA A 106 0.33 -11.60 21.45
CA ALA A 106 -0.56 -10.49 21.12
C ALA A 106 -0.11 -9.20 21.82
N TRP A 107 -0.48 -8.07 21.22
CA TRP A 107 -0.25 -6.75 21.81
C TRP A 107 -1.18 -6.55 23.02
N ASP A 108 -0.60 -6.13 24.14
CA ASP A 108 -1.29 -5.72 25.36
C ASP A 108 -1.25 -4.19 25.45
N GLU A 109 -2.40 -3.55 25.23
CA GLU A 109 -2.53 -2.09 25.26
C GLU A 109 -2.21 -1.50 26.65
N ASP A 110 -2.56 -2.20 27.73
CA ASP A 110 -2.40 -1.71 29.10
C ASP A 110 -0.94 -1.85 29.58
N GLY A 111 -0.29 -2.94 29.19
CA GLY A 111 1.12 -3.21 29.49
C GLY A 111 2.12 -2.52 28.56
N GLY A 112 1.66 -2.06 27.39
CA GLY A 112 2.51 -1.43 26.37
C GLY A 112 3.56 -2.39 25.80
N GLY A 113 3.26 -3.68 25.73
CA GLY A 113 4.17 -4.74 25.28
C GLY A 113 3.41 -5.91 24.69
N PHE A 114 4.14 -6.95 24.29
CA PHE A 114 3.51 -8.21 23.86
C PHE A 114 3.35 -9.16 25.04
N THR A 115 2.21 -9.85 25.08
CA THR A 115 1.93 -10.91 26.05
C THR A 115 1.68 -12.23 25.32
N ALA A 116 2.15 -13.32 25.92
CA ALA A 116 1.92 -14.66 25.41
C ALA A 116 0.69 -15.27 26.09
N SER A 117 -0.21 -15.84 25.30
CA SER A 117 -1.25 -16.72 25.79
C SER A 117 -0.82 -18.17 25.60
N PRO A 118 -0.83 -19.00 26.65
CA PRO A 118 -0.41 -20.39 26.55
C PRO A 118 -1.34 -21.19 25.64
N GLY A 119 -0.76 -22.12 24.88
CA GLY A 119 -1.51 -23.09 24.11
C GLY A 119 -2.31 -24.03 25.02
N ARG A 120 -3.30 -24.70 24.44
CA ARG A 120 -4.12 -25.70 25.15
C ARG A 120 -3.97 -27.04 24.45
N SER A 121 -3.56 -28.06 25.19
CA SER A 121 -3.59 -29.44 24.68
C SER A 121 -5.01 -29.82 24.28
N GLY A 122 -5.13 -30.70 23.28
CA GLY A 122 -6.42 -31.12 22.75
C GLY A 122 -6.35 -32.52 22.15
N ASP A 123 -7.49 -32.97 21.64
CA ASP A 123 -7.61 -34.12 20.76
C ASP A 123 -6.87 -33.84 19.44
N GLY A 124 -6.00 -34.76 19.04
CA GLY A 124 -5.40 -34.78 17.71
C GLY A 124 -5.49 -36.17 17.10
N ILE A 125 -5.35 -36.23 15.78
CA ILE A 125 -5.30 -37.50 15.05
C ILE A 125 -4.01 -38.23 15.40
N ASP A 126 -4.11 -39.53 15.68
CA ASP A 126 -2.91 -40.35 15.89
C ASP A 126 -2.10 -40.45 14.59
N PRO A 127 -0.84 -39.95 14.56
CA PRO A 127 -0.02 -39.96 13.36
C PRO A 127 0.30 -41.39 12.89
N ASP A 128 0.43 -42.35 13.81
CA ASP A 128 0.78 -43.73 13.47
C ASP A 128 -0.38 -44.44 12.78
N ASP A 129 -1.61 -44.17 13.22
CA ASP A 129 -2.83 -44.68 12.58
C ASP A 129 -3.02 -44.09 11.18
N LEU A 130 -2.75 -42.79 11.02
CA LEU A 130 -2.84 -42.13 9.72
C LEU A 130 -1.79 -42.66 8.74
N ASP A 131 -0.55 -42.79 9.17
CA ASP A 131 0.54 -43.30 8.32
C ASP A 131 0.30 -44.77 7.94
N SER A 132 -0.21 -45.57 8.88
CA SER A 132 -0.61 -46.96 8.62
C SER A 132 -1.79 -47.05 7.64
N ALA A 133 -2.79 -46.17 7.77
CA ALA A 133 -3.94 -46.10 6.86
C ALA A 133 -3.52 -45.69 5.44
N LEU A 134 -2.62 -44.71 5.32
CA LEU A 134 -2.05 -44.26 4.05
C LEU A 134 -1.23 -45.36 3.39
N ASP A 135 -0.31 -46.01 4.12
CA ASP A 135 0.48 -47.14 3.60
C ASP A 135 -0.42 -48.29 3.12
N ALA A 136 -1.44 -48.64 3.91
CA ALA A 136 -2.38 -49.69 3.54
C ALA A 136 -3.22 -49.35 2.29
N ALA A 137 -3.67 -48.10 2.15
CA ALA A 137 -4.44 -47.64 1.00
C ALA A 137 -3.58 -47.65 -0.28
N VAL A 138 -2.36 -47.11 -0.20
CA VAL A 138 -1.46 -47.01 -1.35
C VAL A 138 -0.95 -48.39 -1.79
N ARG A 139 -0.68 -49.32 -0.87
CA ARG A 139 -0.28 -50.69 -1.23
C ARG A 139 -1.40 -51.51 -1.88
N LYS A 140 -2.65 -51.25 -1.49
CA LYS A 140 -3.80 -51.98 -2.03
C LYS A 140 -4.26 -51.43 -3.38
N LEU A 141 -4.10 -50.12 -3.62
CA LEU A 141 -4.59 -49.40 -4.80
C LEU A 141 -6.07 -49.69 -5.06
N SER A 142 -6.86 -49.65 -4.00
CA SER A 142 -8.30 -49.82 -3.98
C SER A 142 -8.88 -48.98 -2.86
N ASP A 143 -10.18 -48.78 -2.86
CA ASP A 143 -10.85 -48.09 -1.77
C ASP A 143 -10.52 -48.76 -0.43
N HIS A 144 -10.05 -47.94 0.51
CA HIS A 144 -9.67 -48.40 1.82
C HIS A 144 -10.34 -47.55 2.89
N THR A 145 -10.91 -48.22 3.89
CA THR A 145 -11.49 -47.56 5.06
C THR A 145 -10.66 -47.94 6.27
N ALA A 146 -10.17 -46.93 6.99
CA ALA A 146 -9.40 -47.12 8.21
C ALA A 146 -10.01 -46.30 9.36
N PRO A 147 -10.18 -46.89 10.55
CA PRO A 147 -10.46 -46.12 11.75
C PRO A 147 -9.20 -45.34 12.14
N LEU A 148 -9.38 -44.09 12.56
CA LEU A 148 -8.32 -43.30 13.18
C LEU A 148 -8.64 -43.10 14.64
N SER A 149 -7.66 -43.39 15.50
CA SER A 149 -7.74 -43.08 16.91
C SER A 149 -7.42 -41.61 17.16
N ILE A 150 -7.97 -41.10 18.25
CA ILE A 150 -7.66 -39.77 18.75
C ILE A 150 -6.72 -39.95 19.93
N ARG A 151 -5.65 -39.17 19.94
CA ARG A 151 -4.73 -39.07 21.08
C ARG A 151 -4.67 -37.64 21.58
N ARG A 152 -4.31 -37.47 22.85
CA ARG A 152 -4.02 -36.15 23.39
C ARG A 152 -2.77 -35.61 22.69
N THR A 153 -2.88 -34.46 22.08
CA THR A 153 -1.82 -33.75 21.38
C THR A 153 -1.54 -32.45 22.14
N GLU A 154 -0.26 -32.21 22.40
CA GLU A 154 0.20 -30.96 23.01
C GLU A 154 0.44 -29.91 21.91
N PRO A 155 0.39 -28.62 22.25
CA PRO A 155 0.81 -27.55 21.33
C PRO A 155 2.23 -27.82 20.81
N THR A 156 2.49 -27.51 19.54
CA THR A 156 3.82 -27.65 18.94
C THR A 156 4.83 -26.69 19.56
N VAL A 157 4.35 -25.51 19.98
CA VAL A 157 5.17 -24.50 20.66
C VAL A 157 4.89 -24.49 22.17
N SER A 158 5.95 -24.43 22.98
CA SER A 158 5.82 -24.33 24.44
C SER A 158 5.35 -22.95 24.91
N ALA A 159 4.72 -22.88 26.09
CA ALA A 159 4.33 -21.62 26.70
C ALA A 159 5.55 -20.76 27.09
N GLU A 160 6.65 -21.41 27.48
CA GLU A 160 7.94 -20.78 27.77
C GLU A 160 8.50 -20.10 26.51
N GLU A 161 8.52 -20.79 25.37
CA GLU A 161 8.98 -20.22 24.10
C GLU A 161 8.12 -19.03 23.69
N ALA A 162 6.79 -19.15 23.73
CA ALA A 162 5.89 -18.04 23.42
C ALA A 162 6.16 -16.82 24.33
N SER A 163 6.43 -17.05 25.61
CA SER A 163 6.77 -15.99 26.58
C SER A 163 8.14 -15.36 26.30
N GLU A 164 9.13 -16.14 25.86
CA GLU A 164 10.43 -15.63 25.43
C GLU A 164 10.34 -14.79 24.15
N VAL A 165 9.51 -15.23 23.19
CA VAL A 165 9.24 -14.49 21.96
C VAL A 165 8.51 -13.19 22.27
N ALA A 166 7.48 -13.20 23.12
CA ALA A 166 6.79 -11.99 23.54
C ALA A 166 7.74 -10.98 24.21
N ARG A 167 8.63 -11.44 25.10
CA ARG A 167 9.65 -10.59 25.74
C ARG A 167 10.63 -10.00 24.73
N SER A 168 11.14 -10.83 23.83
CA SER A 168 12.10 -10.42 22.80
C SER A 168 11.47 -9.40 21.86
N ALA A 169 10.25 -9.65 21.38
CA ALA A 169 9.51 -8.72 20.54
C ALA A 169 9.19 -7.42 21.26
N THR A 170 8.89 -7.45 22.56
CA THR A 170 8.67 -6.25 23.37
C THR A 170 9.93 -5.39 23.45
N ALA A 171 11.11 -6.01 23.59
CA ALA A 171 12.39 -5.30 23.60
C ALA A 171 12.69 -4.60 22.26
N LEU A 172 12.26 -5.18 21.11
CA LEU A 172 12.40 -4.52 19.81
C LEU A 172 11.68 -3.16 19.76
N LEU A 173 10.59 -3.02 20.52
CA LEU A 173 9.79 -1.79 20.57
C LEU A 173 10.51 -0.64 21.26
N ASP A 174 11.67 -0.85 21.88
CA ASP A 174 12.46 0.21 22.50
C ASP A 174 13.35 0.94 21.46
N ALA A 175 13.52 0.38 20.27
CA ALA A 175 14.22 1.04 19.17
C ALA A 175 13.51 2.34 18.76
N GLU A 176 14.21 3.46 18.75
CA GLU A 176 13.69 4.74 18.30
C GLU A 176 13.76 4.84 16.77
N LEU A 177 12.60 4.84 16.12
CA LEU A 177 12.48 4.88 14.68
C LEU A 177 11.81 6.19 14.27
N SER A 178 12.50 7.00 13.47
CA SER A 178 11.99 8.32 13.05
C SER A 178 12.12 8.57 11.55
N VAL A 179 11.20 9.37 11.02
CA VAL A 179 11.20 9.85 9.64
C VAL A 179 11.09 11.37 9.65
N THR A 180 11.98 12.04 8.93
CA THR A 180 11.98 13.50 8.77
C THR A 180 11.33 13.87 7.45
N VAL A 181 10.32 14.73 7.50
CA VAL A 181 9.57 15.28 6.35
C VAL A 181 9.65 16.81 6.44
N ASP A 182 10.27 17.47 5.47
CA ASP A 182 10.41 18.94 5.43
C ASP A 182 10.88 19.56 6.76
N ALA A 183 11.92 18.97 7.35
CA ALA A 183 12.50 19.29 8.66
C ALA A 183 11.66 18.94 9.91
N ALA A 184 10.42 18.45 9.75
CA ALA A 184 9.63 17.92 10.85
C ALA A 184 9.98 16.43 11.09
N ALA A 185 10.38 16.10 12.32
CA ALA A 185 10.69 14.72 12.70
C ALA A 185 9.45 14.03 13.27
N HIS A 186 9.14 12.84 12.73
CA HIS A 186 8.03 11.98 13.16
C HIS A 186 8.59 10.68 13.73
N THR A 187 8.35 10.42 15.01
CA THR A 187 8.81 9.21 15.69
C THR A 187 7.68 8.19 15.81
N ALA A 188 7.94 6.95 15.40
CA ALA A 188 6.97 5.87 15.50
C ALA A 188 6.69 5.50 16.96
N THR A 189 5.41 5.47 17.33
CA THR A 189 4.99 5.10 18.68
C THR A 189 5.20 3.61 18.93
N ARG A 190 5.17 3.20 20.20
CA ARG A 190 5.29 1.79 20.59
C ARG A 190 4.17 0.94 19.99
N ALA A 191 2.93 1.43 20.04
CA ALA A 191 1.76 0.76 19.47
C ALA A 191 1.85 0.63 17.94
N GLN A 192 2.33 1.67 17.24
CA GLN A 192 2.59 1.59 15.80
C GLN A 192 3.63 0.51 15.47
N LYS A 193 4.78 0.51 16.15
CA LYS A 193 5.80 -0.53 15.98
C LYS A 193 5.25 -1.93 16.29
N ALA A 194 4.44 -2.08 17.33
CA ALA A 194 3.84 -3.35 17.69
C ALA A 194 2.90 -3.87 16.59
N SER A 195 2.07 -2.98 16.02
CA SER A 195 1.20 -3.30 14.88
C SER A 195 1.95 -3.75 13.62
N TRP A 196 3.26 -3.52 13.55
CA TRP A 196 4.07 -3.94 12.40
C TRP A 196 4.55 -5.37 12.51
N ILE A 197 4.50 -6.01 13.68
CA ILE A 197 5.08 -7.34 13.92
C ILE A 197 3.99 -8.41 13.88
N ASP A 198 4.17 -9.42 13.03
CA ASP A 198 3.39 -10.65 13.01
C ASP A 198 4.14 -11.79 13.70
N PHE A 199 3.40 -12.79 14.19
CA PHE A 199 3.94 -13.95 14.91
C PHE A 199 3.52 -15.28 14.26
N PRO A 200 3.87 -15.53 12.98
CA PRO A 200 3.59 -16.82 12.35
C PRO A 200 4.37 -17.96 13.02
N ILE A 201 3.75 -19.14 13.06
CA ILE A 201 4.41 -20.39 13.44
C ILE A 201 5.04 -21.00 12.18
N LYS A 202 6.35 -21.28 12.24
CA LYS A 202 7.12 -21.94 11.18
C LYS A 202 8.05 -22.97 11.80
N GLU A 203 8.01 -24.21 11.29
CA GLU A 203 8.85 -25.30 11.80
C GLU A 203 8.75 -25.43 13.33
N ASP A 204 7.51 -25.47 13.85
CA ASP A 204 7.19 -25.62 15.28
C ASP A 204 7.78 -24.52 16.18
N ARG A 205 7.99 -23.31 15.64
CA ARG A 205 8.47 -22.13 16.38
C ARG A 205 7.75 -20.86 15.99
N ILE A 206 7.59 -19.94 16.93
CA ILE A 206 7.05 -18.60 16.62
C ILE A 206 8.18 -17.72 16.07
N VAL A 207 8.01 -17.22 14.85
CA VAL A 207 9.02 -16.39 14.17
C VAL A 207 8.48 -14.97 14.00
N PRO A 208 8.91 -14.00 14.82
CA PRO A 208 8.51 -12.60 14.66
C PRO A 208 8.92 -12.06 13.28
N MET A 209 7.97 -11.45 12.58
CA MET A 209 8.18 -10.87 11.25
C MET A 209 7.68 -9.44 11.19
N VAL A 210 8.55 -8.50 10.81
CA VAL A 210 8.16 -7.10 10.59
C VAL A 210 7.54 -6.96 9.19
N SER A 211 6.30 -6.48 9.14
CA SER A 211 5.56 -6.22 7.90
C SER A 211 6.05 -4.94 7.23
N GLN A 212 6.70 -5.11 6.07
CA GLN A 212 7.14 -3.99 5.21
C GLN A 212 5.94 -3.13 4.77
N ASP A 213 4.81 -3.75 4.46
CA ASP A 213 3.62 -3.04 3.98
C ASP A 213 3.04 -2.09 5.03
N ARG A 214 3.00 -2.50 6.31
CA ARG A 214 2.51 -1.65 7.40
C ARG A 214 3.47 -0.51 7.74
N VAL A 215 4.78 -0.76 7.67
CA VAL A 215 5.80 0.30 7.79
C VAL A 215 5.65 1.30 6.63
N LYS A 216 5.51 0.80 5.39
CA LYS A 216 5.35 1.64 4.19
C LYS A 216 4.09 2.49 4.24
N ALA A 217 2.99 1.93 4.72
CA ALA A 217 1.74 2.65 4.91
C ALA A 217 1.93 3.82 5.88
N TRP A 218 2.65 3.60 6.99
CA TRP A 218 2.99 4.67 7.92
C TRP A 218 3.87 5.73 7.28
N VAL A 219 4.99 5.36 6.64
CA VAL A 219 5.88 6.32 5.96
C VAL A 219 5.13 7.13 4.90
N SER A 220 4.30 6.48 4.07
CA SER A 220 3.51 7.15 3.03
C SER A 220 2.47 8.10 3.62
N SER A 221 1.91 7.78 4.79
CA SER A 221 0.97 8.68 5.46
C SER A 221 1.63 9.99 5.92
N LEU A 222 2.93 9.95 6.25
CA LEU A 222 3.68 11.13 6.66
C LEU A 222 4.00 12.07 5.49
N THR A 223 4.10 11.55 4.27
CA THR A 223 4.45 12.36 3.08
C THR A 223 3.23 12.89 2.35
N ALA A 224 2.05 12.28 2.55
CA ALA A 224 0.84 12.56 1.76
C ALA A 224 0.45 14.04 1.69
N GLU A 225 0.52 14.77 2.81
CA GLU A 225 0.19 16.21 2.84
C GLU A 225 1.25 17.09 2.19
N ALA A 226 2.51 16.62 2.14
CA ALA A 226 3.62 17.35 1.54
C ALA A 226 3.83 17.02 0.05
N GLU A 227 3.25 15.92 -0.44
CA GLU A 227 3.18 15.62 -1.88
C GLU A 227 2.23 16.58 -2.60
N ARG A 228 2.60 16.97 -3.82
CA ARG A 228 1.83 17.93 -4.61
C ARG A 228 1.79 17.52 -6.06
N SER A 229 0.59 17.52 -6.62
CA SER A 229 0.39 17.35 -8.05
C SER A 229 0.91 18.58 -8.81
N PRO A 230 1.51 18.40 -10.00
CA PRO A 230 1.86 19.54 -10.85
C PRO A 230 0.61 20.29 -11.30
N VAL A 231 0.75 21.60 -11.48
CA VAL A 231 -0.26 22.46 -12.10
C VAL A 231 0.17 22.76 -13.51
N ASN A 232 -0.65 22.39 -14.49
CA ASN A 232 -0.33 22.60 -15.90
C ASN A 232 -0.34 24.09 -16.25
N ALA A 233 0.60 24.47 -17.11
CA ALA A 233 0.57 25.77 -17.77
C ALA A 233 -0.60 25.81 -18.76
N ILE A 234 -1.22 26.98 -18.93
CA ILE A 234 -2.26 27.20 -19.93
C ILE A 234 -1.82 28.31 -20.87
N ASN A 235 -1.81 28.03 -22.17
CA ASN A 235 -1.73 29.04 -23.21
C ASN A 235 -3.12 29.34 -23.75
N ASP A 236 -3.46 30.61 -23.87
CA ASP A 236 -4.59 31.03 -24.68
C ASP A 236 -4.19 30.99 -26.15
N VAL A 237 -4.99 30.31 -26.97
CA VAL A 237 -4.78 30.15 -28.42
C VAL A 237 -6.01 30.61 -29.19
N ASP A 238 -5.83 31.05 -30.44
CA ASP A 238 -6.98 31.28 -31.32
C ASP A 238 -7.54 29.97 -31.89
N SER A 239 -8.60 30.06 -32.70
CA SER A 239 -9.24 28.90 -33.34
C SER A 239 -8.35 28.14 -34.33
N SER A 240 -7.22 28.73 -34.75
CA SER A 240 -6.21 28.08 -35.59
C SER A 240 -5.11 27.39 -34.78
N GLY A 241 -5.11 27.57 -33.45
CA GLY A 241 -4.08 27.06 -32.55
C GLY A 241 -2.86 27.99 -32.42
N THR A 242 -2.93 29.22 -32.94
CA THR A 242 -1.87 30.21 -32.76
C THR A 242 -1.89 30.71 -31.32
N VAL A 243 -0.75 30.62 -30.64
CA VAL A 243 -0.60 31.11 -29.26
C VAL A 243 -0.76 32.63 -29.21
N LEU A 244 -1.72 33.08 -28.41
CA LEU A 244 -2.00 34.50 -28.19
C LEU A 244 -1.27 35.02 -26.95
N GLN A 245 -1.29 34.26 -25.85
CA GLN A 245 -0.62 34.61 -24.59
C GLN A 245 -0.50 33.39 -23.66
N LEU A 246 0.45 33.44 -22.73
CA LEU A 246 0.42 32.56 -21.55
C LEU A 246 -0.70 33.07 -20.64
N ALA A 247 -1.65 32.21 -20.30
CA ALA A 247 -2.76 32.55 -19.42
C ALA A 247 -2.48 32.18 -17.96
N ARG A 248 -1.86 31.01 -17.74
CA ARG A 248 -1.45 30.55 -16.42
C ARG A 248 -0.07 29.90 -16.49
N PRO A 249 0.92 30.32 -15.69
CA PRO A 249 2.18 29.63 -15.62
C PRO A 249 1.99 28.25 -14.98
N GLY A 250 2.75 27.27 -15.45
CA GLY A 250 2.78 25.94 -14.84
C GLY A 250 3.60 25.93 -13.57
N LYS A 251 3.34 24.94 -12.72
CA LYS A 251 4.06 24.73 -11.47
C LYS A 251 4.38 23.26 -11.32
N ALA A 252 5.66 22.94 -11.12
CA ALA A 252 6.06 21.57 -10.88
C ALA A 252 5.47 21.06 -9.56
N GLY A 253 5.05 19.80 -9.57
CA GLY A 253 4.66 19.06 -8.38
C GLY A 253 5.88 18.49 -7.67
N ARG A 254 5.63 17.76 -6.58
CA ARG A 254 6.65 17.00 -5.87
C ARG A 254 6.07 15.71 -5.33
N ARG A 255 6.90 14.66 -5.26
CA ARG A 255 6.55 13.37 -4.69
C ARG A 255 7.71 12.82 -3.87
N ALA A 256 7.43 11.99 -2.88
CA ALA A 256 8.49 11.32 -2.14
C ALA A 256 9.28 10.37 -3.04
N GLY A 257 10.61 10.42 -2.94
CA GLY A 257 11.53 9.74 -3.86
C GLY A 257 12.09 8.43 -3.33
N ASN A 258 12.14 8.24 -2.01
CA ASN A 258 12.85 7.14 -1.35
C ASN A 258 11.98 6.35 -0.35
N ILE A 259 10.66 6.33 -0.53
CA ILE A 259 9.72 5.62 0.37
C ILE A 259 10.14 4.17 0.61
N GLU A 260 10.53 3.44 -0.44
CA GLU A 260 10.92 2.03 -0.34
C GLU A 260 12.21 1.85 0.48
N GLU A 261 13.20 2.71 0.28
CA GLU A 261 14.49 2.66 0.99
C GLU A 261 14.31 2.97 2.48
N VAL A 262 13.52 4.01 2.78
CA VAL A 262 13.17 4.39 4.15
C VAL A 262 12.39 3.27 4.85
N THR A 263 11.40 2.70 4.17
CA THR A 263 10.62 1.56 4.68
C THR A 263 11.53 0.38 5.03
N ALA A 264 12.39 -0.03 4.09
CA ALA A 264 13.29 -1.15 4.27
C ALA A 264 14.25 -0.92 5.46
N ALA A 265 14.81 0.30 5.57
CA ALA A 265 15.70 0.67 6.67
C ALA A 265 15.00 0.61 8.03
N LEU A 266 13.78 1.14 8.15
CA LEU A 266 13.00 1.14 9.40
C LEU A 266 12.58 -0.27 9.80
N ALA A 267 12.10 -1.08 8.86
CA ALA A 267 11.71 -2.45 9.12
C ALA A 267 12.90 -3.31 9.57
N GLN A 268 14.06 -3.13 8.93
CA GLN A 268 15.31 -3.77 9.35
C GLN A 268 15.75 -3.28 10.74
N GLY A 269 15.66 -1.97 10.99
CA GLY A 269 15.96 -1.37 12.29
C GLY A 269 15.12 -1.97 13.40
N LEU A 270 13.80 -2.06 13.21
CA LEU A 270 12.90 -2.68 14.17
C LEU A 270 13.26 -4.15 14.41
N GLY A 271 13.45 -4.94 13.36
CA GLY A 271 13.78 -6.36 13.47
C GLY A 271 15.11 -6.63 14.17
N GLN A 272 16.01 -5.64 14.24
CA GLN A 272 17.31 -5.72 14.91
C GLN A 272 17.33 -4.98 16.27
N GLY A 273 16.23 -4.34 16.67
CA GLY A 273 16.20 -3.50 17.87
C GLY A 273 17.13 -2.27 17.78
N ARG A 274 17.40 -1.78 16.56
CA ARG A 274 18.32 -0.66 16.31
C ARG A 274 17.56 0.64 16.05
N SER A 275 17.82 1.65 16.89
CA SER A 275 17.34 3.01 16.67
C SER A 275 17.95 3.64 15.42
N LEU A 276 17.14 4.30 14.60
CA LEU A 276 17.59 5.05 13.43
C LEU A 276 16.57 6.11 13.00
N GLY A 277 17.09 7.17 12.38
CA GLY A 277 16.29 8.18 11.68
C GLY A 277 16.53 8.10 10.17
N GLN A 278 15.49 8.38 9.40
CA GLN A 278 15.57 8.52 7.94
C GLN A 278 14.98 9.86 7.51
N GLU A 279 15.40 10.37 6.36
CA GLU A 279 14.90 11.61 5.77
C GLU A 279 14.26 11.32 4.42
N ILE A 280 13.11 11.94 4.16
CA ILE A 280 12.43 11.83 2.88
C ILE A 280 13.14 12.71 1.85
N SER A 281 13.52 12.09 0.73
CA SER A 281 13.97 12.80 -0.46
C SER A 281 12.77 13.13 -1.35
N TRP A 282 12.89 14.22 -2.10
CA TRP A 282 11.81 14.74 -2.94
C TRP A 282 12.20 14.73 -4.40
N ASN A 283 11.33 14.15 -5.22
CA ASN A 283 11.45 14.21 -6.67
C ASN A 283 10.48 15.26 -7.21
N GLU A 284 10.98 16.11 -8.10
CA GLU A 284 10.15 17.03 -8.86
C GLU A 284 9.25 16.25 -9.84
N VAL A 285 7.99 16.65 -9.93
CA VAL A 285 7.05 16.13 -10.92
C VAL A 285 6.81 17.23 -11.95
N PRO A 286 7.28 17.09 -13.20
CA PRO A 286 7.15 18.14 -14.20
C PRO A 286 5.68 18.39 -14.54
N HIS A 287 5.36 19.65 -14.86
CA HIS A 287 4.03 20.02 -15.37
C HIS A 287 3.97 19.90 -16.90
N SER A 288 2.76 19.74 -17.44
CA SER A 288 2.53 19.85 -18.88
C SER A 288 2.07 21.27 -19.26
N THR A 289 1.82 21.48 -20.55
CA THR A 289 1.22 22.71 -21.09
C THR A 289 -0.04 22.35 -21.86
N GLU A 290 -1.12 23.05 -21.57
CA GLU A 290 -2.42 22.91 -22.22
C GLU A 290 -2.77 24.17 -23.00
N ASN A 291 -3.66 24.02 -23.99
CA ASN A 291 -4.15 25.14 -24.79
C ASN A 291 -5.63 25.36 -24.53
N ARG A 292 -6.01 26.62 -24.29
CA ARG A 292 -7.39 27.08 -24.17
C ARG A 292 -7.74 27.97 -25.36
N VAL A 293 -8.76 27.57 -26.13
CA VAL A 293 -9.20 28.37 -27.28
C VAL A 293 -9.98 29.58 -26.79
N VAL A 294 -9.55 30.78 -27.19
CA VAL A 294 -10.21 32.05 -26.89
C VAL A 294 -10.36 32.89 -28.17
N PRO A 295 -11.27 33.88 -28.19
CA PRO A 295 -11.36 34.80 -29.31
C PRO A 295 -10.04 35.55 -29.52
N SER A 296 -9.68 35.83 -30.77
CA SER A 296 -8.42 36.54 -31.08
C SER A 296 -8.52 38.05 -30.88
N GLY A 297 -9.73 38.59 -30.84
CA GLY A 297 -9.99 40.02 -30.70
C GLY A 297 -10.00 40.53 -29.25
N PRO A 298 -10.32 41.82 -29.08
CA PRO A 298 -10.34 42.49 -27.77
C PRO A 298 -11.34 41.86 -26.78
N GLU A 299 -12.36 41.16 -27.26
CA GLU A 299 -13.37 40.47 -26.46
C GLU A 299 -12.82 39.38 -25.55
N ARG A 300 -11.57 38.93 -25.75
CA ARG A 300 -10.91 37.97 -24.85
C ARG A 300 -10.49 38.56 -23.50
N PHE A 301 -10.36 39.89 -23.41
CA PHE A 301 -9.95 40.57 -22.18
C PHE A 301 -11.14 40.84 -21.28
N ALA A 302 -10.99 40.58 -19.97
CA ALA A 302 -12.01 40.89 -18.97
C ALA A 302 -12.34 42.39 -18.87
N TYR A 303 -11.46 43.26 -19.38
CA TYR A 303 -11.64 44.70 -19.38
C TYR A 303 -11.19 45.33 -20.69
N GLN A 304 -12.04 46.22 -21.22
CA GLN A 304 -11.79 46.96 -22.46
C GLN A 304 -11.04 48.25 -22.16
N ALA A 305 -9.76 48.12 -21.86
CA ALA A 305 -8.88 49.25 -21.56
C ALA A 305 -8.61 50.12 -22.80
N LYS A 306 -8.47 51.43 -22.60
CA LYS A 306 -7.97 52.33 -23.64
C LYS A 306 -6.50 52.04 -23.95
N GLU A 307 -6.03 52.49 -25.10
CA GLU A 307 -4.61 52.42 -25.44
C GLU A 307 -3.75 53.11 -24.36
N GLY A 308 -2.75 52.39 -23.83
CA GLY A 308 -1.87 52.85 -22.76
C GLY A 308 -2.50 52.92 -21.37
N GLU A 309 -3.78 52.55 -21.20
CA GLU A 309 -4.40 52.50 -19.87
C GLU A 309 -3.85 51.34 -19.04
N LYS A 310 -3.34 51.64 -17.84
CA LYS A 310 -2.86 50.64 -16.88
C LYS A 310 -4.03 49.96 -16.18
N TRP A 311 -4.04 48.64 -16.19
CA TRP A 311 -4.97 47.85 -15.40
C TRP A 311 -4.38 46.51 -14.96
N ILE A 312 -4.96 45.95 -13.90
CA ILE A 312 -4.56 44.68 -13.31
C ILE A 312 -5.72 43.71 -13.49
N ASP A 313 -5.44 42.60 -14.14
CA ASP A 313 -6.33 41.46 -14.29
C ASP A 313 -6.07 40.49 -13.14
N VAL A 314 -7.12 40.09 -12.43
CA VAL A 314 -7.09 39.09 -11.36
C VAL A 314 -8.12 38.02 -11.73
N ASN A 315 -7.62 36.90 -12.26
CA ASN A 315 -8.42 35.76 -12.63
C ASN A 315 -8.44 34.75 -11.48
N LEU A 316 -9.59 34.61 -10.84
CA LEU A 316 -9.79 33.75 -9.67
C LEU A 316 -9.86 32.26 -10.06
N THR A 317 -10.39 31.92 -11.25
CA THR A 317 -10.42 30.53 -11.72
C THR A 317 -9.02 29.97 -11.91
N ASP A 318 -8.12 30.77 -12.48
CA ASP A 318 -6.74 30.36 -12.71
C ASP A 318 -5.79 30.71 -11.55
N SER A 319 -6.29 31.44 -10.54
CA SER A 319 -5.48 32.01 -9.45
C SER A 319 -4.27 32.78 -9.98
N THR A 320 -4.52 33.68 -10.93
CA THR A 320 -3.47 34.48 -11.59
C THR A 320 -3.70 35.98 -11.47
N LEU A 321 -2.60 36.72 -11.57
CA LEU A 321 -2.59 38.16 -11.71
C LEU A 321 -1.73 38.56 -12.91
N THR A 322 -2.25 39.42 -13.77
CA THR A 322 -1.51 39.98 -14.92
C THR A 322 -1.66 41.49 -14.95
N ALA A 323 -0.56 42.22 -15.15
CA ALA A 323 -0.58 43.66 -15.34
C ALA A 323 -0.53 44.00 -16.82
N TYR A 324 -1.39 44.92 -17.25
CA TYR A 324 -1.57 45.33 -18.63
C TYR A 324 -1.44 46.84 -18.82
N GLU A 325 -0.93 47.23 -19.99
CA GLU A 325 -1.10 48.57 -20.57
C GLU A 325 -1.88 48.45 -21.89
N GLY A 326 -3.13 48.92 -21.91
CA GLY A 326 -4.07 48.57 -22.96
C GLY A 326 -4.26 47.05 -23.03
N GLN A 327 -3.79 46.42 -24.10
CA GLN A 327 -3.86 44.97 -24.31
C GLN A 327 -2.50 44.26 -24.17
N LYS A 328 -1.45 45.02 -23.87
CA LYS A 328 -0.09 44.49 -23.77
C LYS A 328 0.18 44.04 -22.34
N VAL A 329 0.55 42.78 -22.15
CA VAL A 329 1.09 42.29 -20.88
C VAL A 329 2.39 43.04 -20.57
N VAL A 330 2.46 43.69 -19.42
CA VAL A 330 3.67 44.35 -18.91
C VAL A 330 4.29 43.62 -17.72
N TYR A 331 3.51 42.81 -17.01
CA TYR A 331 3.98 41.92 -15.95
C TYR A 331 3.05 40.71 -15.78
N GLY A 332 3.62 39.54 -15.46
CA GLY A 332 2.86 38.30 -15.29
C GLY A 332 2.56 37.55 -16.60
N PRO A 333 1.61 36.60 -16.59
CA PRO A 333 0.80 36.18 -15.43
C PRO A 333 1.66 35.58 -14.30
N ILE A 334 1.35 35.92 -13.06
CA ILE A 334 1.93 35.30 -11.86
C ILE A 334 0.86 34.51 -11.11
N LEU A 335 1.26 33.49 -10.35
CA LEU A 335 0.36 32.78 -9.44
C LEU A 335 0.12 33.62 -8.19
N ILE A 336 -1.13 33.68 -7.74
CA ILE A 336 -1.57 34.39 -6.53
C ILE A 336 -2.45 33.46 -5.69
N ASN A 337 -2.71 33.84 -4.44
CA ASN A 337 -3.78 33.23 -3.64
C ASN A 337 -4.84 34.29 -3.34
N HIS A 338 -6.10 33.96 -3.58
CA HIS A 338 -7.24 34.85 -3.33
C HIS A 338 -8.03 34.38 -2.09
N GLY A 339 -9.17 35.04 -1.85
CA GLY A 339 -10.06 34.73 -0.74
C GLY A 339 -10.57 33.30 -0.78
N GLY A 340 -10.49 32.60 0.36
CA GLY A 340 -10.99 31.24 0.53
C GLY A 340 -12.50 31.17 0.73
N VAL A 341 -13.03 29.96 0.91
CA VAL A 341 -14.46 29.72 1.19
C VAL A 341 -14.90 30.48 2.45
N GLY A 342 -15.96 31.27 2.35
CA GLY A 342 -16.47 32.14 3.42
C GLY A 342 -15.75 33.49 3.55
N HIS A 343 -14.69 33.70 2.77
CA HIS A 343 -13.93 34.95 2.69
C HIS A 343 -13.58 35.32 1.25
N GLU A 344 -14.54 35.11 0.34
CA GLU A 344 -14.31 35.21 -1.10
C GLU A 344 -13.82 36.60 -1.52
N THR A 345 -12.88 36.63 -2.46
CA THR A 345 -12.53 37.88 -3.15
C THR A 345 -13.71 38.34 -3.99
N VAL A 346 -14.08 39.61 -3.86
CA VAL A 346 -15.17 40.19 -4.65
C VAL A 346 -14.79 40.27 -6.13
N THR A 347 -15.77 40.09 -7.01
CA THR A 347 -15.60 40.27 -8.46
C THR A 347 -16.14 41.63 -8.91
N GLY A 348 -15.59 42.17 -10.01
CA GLY A 348 -15.95 43.47 -10.54
C GLY A 348 -14.76 44.29 -11.04
N THR A 349 -15.03 45.53 -11.40
CA THR A 349 -14.03 46.51 -11.86
C THR A 349 -13.92 47.63 -10.85
N TYR A 350 -12.72 47.80 -10.32
CA TYR A 350 -12.42 48.72 -9.22
C TYR A 350 -11.19 49.56 -9.54
N LYS A 351 -10.80 50.44 -8.61
CA LYS A 351 -9.62 51.29 -8.75
C LYS A 351 -8.84 51.32 -7.45
N ILE A 352 -7.51 51.25 -7.56
CA ILE A 352 -6.63 51.45 -6.41
C ILE A 352 -6.90 52.84 -5.84
N TYR A 353 -7.25 52.92 -4.56
CA TYR A 353 -7.60 54.19 -3.91
C TYR A 353 -6.67 54.54 -2.75
N LEU A 354 -5.95 53.56 -2.19
CA LEU A 354 -5.01 53.75 -1.07
C LEU A 354 -3.85 52.78 -1.18
N ARG A 355 -2.64 53.23 -0.78
CA ARG A 355 -1.40 52.47 -0.94
C ARG A 355 -0.46 52.68 0.23
N HIS A 356 0.17 51.60 0.69
CA HIS A 356 1.19 51.62 1.74
C HIS A 356 2.39 50.76 1.33
N ARG A 357 3.61 51.18 1.68
CA ARG A 357 4.79 50.32 1.52
C ARG A 357 4.78 49.16 2.51
N ALA A 358 4.29 49.41 3.72
CA ALA A 358 4.06 48.40 4.74
C ALA A 358 2.89 48.86 5.64
N GLN A 359 2.07 47.92 6.10
CA GLN A 359 0.96 48.19 7.02
C GLN A 359 0.60 46.94 7.83
N ASP A 360 0.18 47.11 9.08
CA ASP A 360 -0.44 46.04 9.86
C ASP A 360 -1.89 45.82 9.38
N MET A 361 -2.26 44.58 9.06
CA MET A 361 -3.58 44.23 8.53
C MET A 361 -4.31 43.27 9.47
N GLY A 362 -5.62 43.49 9.65
CA GLY A 362 -6.46 42.66 10.53
C GLY A 362 -6.31 42.93 12.02
N CYS A 363 -5.35 43.75 12.47
CA CYS A 363 -5.05 44.01 13.89
C CYS A 363 -6.11 44.84 14.65
N THR A 364 -7.38 44.44 14.59
CA THR A 364 -8.51 45.01 15.32
C THR A 364 -9.32 43.91 15.99
N PRO A 365 -10.07 44.20 17.08
CA PRO A 365 -10.85 43.18 17.80
C PRO A 365 -11.89 42.42 16.96
N GLU A 366 -12.29 42.96 15.81
CA GLU A 366 -13.31 42.41 14.93
C GLU A 366 -12.77 41.29 14.00
N TRP A 367 -11.45 41.15 13.85
CA TRP A 367 -10.85 40.16 12.96
C TRP A 367 -10.08 39.08 13.75
N PRO A 368 -10.11 37.82 13.30
CA PRO A 368 -9.45 36.72 13.99
C PRO A 368 -7.92 36.64 13.72
N TYR A 369 -7.33 37.62 13.03
CA TYR A 369 -5.93 37.62 12.61
C TYR A 369 -5.30 39.00 12.80
N CYS A 370 -3.97 39.09 12.82
CA CYS A 370 -3.25 40.35 12.96
C CYS A 370 -1.83 40.21 12.36
N GLU A 371 -1.73 40.60 11.10
CA GLU A 371 -0.54 40.39 10.28
C GLU A 371 0.24 41.69 10.25
N ARG A 372 1.43 41.68 10.84
CA ARG A 372 2.24 42.88 11.01
C ARG A 372 3.16 43.14 9.84
N GLY A 373 3.30 44.41 9.48
CA GLY A 373 4.27 44.85 8.47
C GLY A 373 4.02 44.26 7.07
N VAL A 374 2.77 44.02 6.70
CA VAL A 374 2.40 43.49 5.38
C VAL A 374 2.91 44.44 4.29
N PRO A 375 3.78 43.98 3.38
CA PRO A 375 4.45 44.86 2.42
C PRO A 375 3.62 45.11 1.16
N TRP A 376 3.88 46.25 0.50
CA TRP A 376 3.41 46.59 -0.85
C TRP A 376 1.88 46.59 -1.01
N VAL A 377 1.17 47.15 -0.03
CA VAL A 377 -0.30 47.15 0.03
C VAL A 377 -0.90 48.15 -0.96
N SER A 378 -1.87 47.71 -1.75
CA SER A 378 -2.72 48.54 -2.60
C SER A 378 -4.18 48.15 -2.44
N TYR A 379 -4.97 48.98 -1.75
CA TYR A 379 -6.40 48.78 -1.60
C TYR A 379 -7.15 49.22 -2.86
N TRP A 380 -8.06 48.37 -3.33
CA TRP A 380 -8.83 48.61 -4.54
C TRP A 380 -10.34 48.57 -4.31
N HIS A 381 -10.82 47.95 -3.23
CA HIS A 381 -12.23 48.01 -2.84
C HIS A 381 -12.39 47.78 -1.34
N LYS A 382 -12.95 48.73 -0.57
CA LYS A 382 -13.11 48.57 0.91
C LYS A 382 -11.83 47.98 1.54
N SER A 383 -11.92 46.92 2.33
CA SER A 383 -10.77 46.24 2.95
C SER A 383 -10.01 45.27 2.02
N TYR A 384 -10.37 45.15 0.74
CA TYR A 384 -9.72 44.27 -0.24
C TYR A 384 -8.48 44.95 -0.84
N ALA A 385 -7.34 44.26 -0.74
CA ALA A 385 -6.05 44.76 -1.19
C ALA A 385 -5.27 43.74 -2.01
N LEU A 386 -4.39 44.24 -2.87
CA LEU A 386 -3.23 43.51 -3.39
C LEU A 386 -2.07 43.73 -2.43
N HIS A 387 -1.39 42.69 -1.97
CA HIS A 387 -0.22 42.85 -1.09
C HIS A 387 0.76 41.68 -1.16
N GLY A 388 2.00 41.92 -0.72
CA GLY A 388 2.97 40.87 -0.52
C GLY A 388 2.60 40.00 0.69
N ALA A 389 2.78 38.69 0.57
CA ALA A 389 2.45 37.74 1.63
C ALA A 389 3.68 36.90 2.02
N PRO A 390 4.60 37.41 2.86
CA PRO A 390 5.83 36.70 3.24
C PRO A 390 5.60 35.40 4.02
N TRP A 391 4.40 35.19 4.57
CA TRP A 391 4.03 33.97 5.28
C TRP A 391 3.53 32.86 4.34
N VAL A 392 3.16 33.20 3.11
CA VAL A 392 2.67 32.26 2.09
C VAL A 392 3.88 31.60 1.44
N LYS A 393 3.95 30.28 1.54
CA LYS A 393 5.00 29.45 0.94
C LYS A 393 4.65 29.06 -0.49
N GLU A 394 3.37 28.92 -0.80
CA GLU A 394 2.92 28.37 -2.06
C GLU A 394 1.81 29.24 -2.68
N PHE A 395 1.98 29.58 -3.96
CA PHE A 395 1.00 30.36 -4.71
C PHE A 395 0.35 29.54 -5.83
N GLY A 396 -0.91 29.85 -6.14
CA GLY A 396 -1.69 29.30 -7.25
C GLY A 396 -2.75 28.28 -6.84
N ILE A 397 -3.27 27.57 -7.85
CA ILE A 397 -4.35 26.59 -7.67
C ILE A 397 -3.90 25.44 -6.76
N GLY A 398 -4.80 24.99 -5.89
CA GLY A 398 -4.59 23.84 -5.02
C GLY A 398 -3.80 24.15 -3.75
N THR A 399 -3.58 25.42 -3.46
CA THR A 399 -3.00 25.87 -2.18
C THR A 399 -4.10 26.03 -1.13
N ASP A 400 -3.79 25.73 0.12
CA ASP A 400 -4.63 25.96 1.30
C ASP A 400 -4.38 27.35 1.94
N GLU A 401 -3.32 28.04 1.51
CA GLU A 401 -2.87 29.36 1.99
C GLU A 401 -3.70 30.52 1.39
N SER A 402 -5.03 30.36 1.39
CA SER A 402 -5.99 31.37 0.95
C SER A 402 -6.06 32.59 1.89
N SER A 403 -6.56 33.71 1.38
CA SER A 403 -6.68 34.95 2.15
C SER A 403 -8.08 35.15 2.75
N HIS A 404 -8.25 36.22 3.53
CA HIS A 404 -9.57 36.71 3.98
C HIS A 404 -10.22 37.69 2.96
N GLY A 405 -9.98 37.47 1.66
CA GLY A 405 -10.53 38.24 0.55
C GLY A 405 -9.50 39.06 -0.24
N CYS A 406 -8.36 39.40 0.38
CA CYS A 406 -7.25 40.06 -0.31
C CYS A 406 -6.59 39.16 -1.38
N ILE A 407 -5.70 39.72 -2.18
CA ILE A 407 -4.84 38.95 -3.09
C ILE A 407 -3.45 38.89 -2.48
N ASN A 408 -3.07 37.68 -2.03
CA ASN A 408 -1.73 37.36 -1.59
C ASN A 408 -0.83 37.19 -2.82
N ILE A 409 0.26 37.94 -2.87
CA ILE A 409 1.21 37.96 -3.98
C ILE A 409 2.61 37.63 -3.44
N PRO A 410 3.47 36.89 -4.19
CA PRO A 410 4.86 36.75 -3.79
C PRO A 410 5.52 38.12 -3.62
N VAL A 411 6.32 38.30 -2.56
CA VAL A 411 6.74 39.65 -2.12
C VAL A 411 7.48 40.45 -3.20
N ALA A 412 8.32 39.79 -4.01
CA ALA A 412 9.03 40.43 -5.11
C ALA A 412 8.08 40.90 -6.22
N ASP A 413 7.11 40.08 -6.58
CA ASP A 413 6.09 40.42 -7.58
C ASP A 413 5.17 41.55 -7.08
N ALA A 414 4.77 41.50 -5.80
CA ALA A 414 3.98 42.54 -5.17
C ALA A 414 4.71 43.89 -5.21
N GLN A 415 6.02 43.89 -4.97
CA GLN A 415 6.85 45.09 -5.07
C GLN A 415 6.84 45.65 -6.50
N ALA A 416 7.03 44.80 -7.51
CA ALA A 416 7.06 45.22 -8.91
C ALA A 416 5.71 45.83 -9.34
N ILE A 417 4.60 45.15 -9.02
CA ILE A 417 3.23 45.62 -9.31
C ILE A 417 2.93 46.92 -8.57
N TRP A 418 3.34 47.02 -7.31
CA TRP A 418 3.19 48.25 -6.55
C TRP A 418 3.97 49.38 -7.23
N GLN A 419 5.27 49.21 -7.52
CA GLN A 419 6.06 50.26 -8.14
C GLN A 419 5.53 50.73 -9.51
N TRP A 420 4.97 49.81 -10.31
CA TRP A 420 4.39 50.14 -11.62
C TRP A 420 3.01 50.80 -11.56
N SER A 421 2.16 50.37 -10.62
CA SER A 421 0.79 50.88 -10.48
C SER A 421 0.71 52.20 -9.72
N GLU A 422 -0.42 52.89 -9.82
CA GLU A 422 -0.70 54.17 -9.15
C GLU A 422 -2.12 54.23 -8.57
N ILE A 423 -2.38 55.25 -7.73
CA ILE A 423 -3.75 55.52 -7.30
C ILE A 423 -4.57 55.83 -8.57
N GLY A 424 -5.69 55.12 -8.74
CA GLY A 424 -6.54 55.20 -9.92
C GLY A 424 -6.35 54.07 -10.95
N THR A 425 -5.26 53.28 -10.85
CA THR A 425 -5.07 52.07 -11.67
C THR A 425 -6.26 51.12 -11.50
N THR A 426 -6.82 50.66 -12.61
CA THR A 426 -7.99 49.79 -12.62
C THR A 426 -7.60 48.37 -12.18
N VAL A 427 -8.42 47.74 -11.33
CA VAL A 427 -8.27 46.34 -10.91
C VAL A 427 -9.54 45.60 -11.30
N VAL A 428 -9.41 44.53 -12.08
CA VAL A 428 -10.52 43.73 -12.57
C VAL A 428 -10.38 42.33 -11.99
N THR A 429 -11.37 41.93 -11.20
CA THR A 429 -11.43 40.63 -10.52
C THR A 429 -12.58 39.83 -11.11
N HIS A 430 -12.31 38.64 -11.63
CA HIS A 430 -13.31 37.81 -12.29
C HIS A 430 -13.00 36.32 -12.16
N TYR A 431 -13.95 35.47 -12.55
CA TYR A 431 -13.74 34.03 -12.75
C TYR A 431 -13.38 33.75 -14.20
#